data_AF-A0A7C6VW57-F1
#
_entry.id   AF-A0A7C6VW57-F1
#
_cell.length_a   1.000
_cell.length_b   1.000
_cell.length_c   1.000
_cell.angle_alpha   90.00
_cell.angle_beta   90.00
_cell.angle_gamma   90.00
#
_symmetry.space_group_name_H-M   'P 1'
#
loop_
_entity.id
_entity.type
_entity.pdbx_description
1 polymer ?
#
loop_
_entity_poly.entity_id
_entity_poly.type
_entity_poly.pdbx_seq_one_letter_code
_entity_poly.pdbx_strand_id
1 'polypeptide(L)'
;KYKLNNFMKVITLFLIGSCILSLLELISGVLIEKVFNLVFWDYSDLKYNIGKYIALEMAILWGSCSVLFYYVLKPITDKIVLKIPKYITIMFIFIFIIDSIATLILK
;
A
#
# COMPACT_ATOMS: atom_id res chain seq x y z
N LYS A 1 20.55 1.21 19.80
CA LYS A 1 19.10 1.53 19.67
C LYS A 1 18.99 3.05 19.50
N TYR A 2 18.88 3.56 18.27
CA TYR A 2 18.77 5.01 18.03
C TYR A 2 17.49 5.54 18.72
N LYS A 3 17.65 6.42 19.72
CA LYS A 3 16.55 7.17 20.33
C LYS A 3 16.17 8.29 19.37
N LEU A 4 15.44 7.98 18.30
CA LEU A 4 14.83 9.02 17.48
C LEU A 4 13.79 9.76 18.31
N ASN A 5 13.86 11.09 18.30
CA ASN A 5 12.80 11.94 18.83
C ASN A 5 11.49 11.65 18.07
N ASN A 6 10.34 11.85 18.72
CA ASN A 6 9.03 11.54 18.13
C ASN A 6 8.83 12.26 16.78
N PHE A 7 9.31 13.50 16.66
CA PHE A 7 9.30 14.25 15.41
C PHE A 7 10.11 13.57 14.29
N MET A 8 11.31 13.07 14.60
CA MET A 8 12.15 12.38 13.63
C MET A 8 11.51 11.08 13.16
N LYS A 9 10.77 10.36 14.04
CA LYS A 9 10.05 9.14 13.63
C LYS A 9 8.96 9.44 12.60
N VAL A 10 8.22 10.52 12.80
CA VAL A 10 7.18 10.95 11.86
C VAL A 10 7.78 11.28 10.50
N ILE A 11 8.88 12.05 10.47
CA ILE A 11 9.57 12.39 9.22
C ILE A 11 10.10 11.14 8.53
N THR A 12 10.78 10.25 9.27
CA THR A 12 11.29 9.00 8.72
C THR A 12 10.17 8.15 8.13
N LEU A 13 9.04 8.03 8.84
CA LEU A 13 7.88 7.27 8.37
C LEU A 13 7.26 7.90 7.13
N PHE A 14 7.15 9.23 7.09
CA PHE A 14 6.65 9.95 5.93
C PHE A 14 7.53 9.72 4.70
N LEU A 15 8.85 9.90 4.83
CA LEU A 15 9.79 9.78 3.71
C LEU A 15 9.94 8.35 3.20
N ILE A 16 10.02 7.38 4.12
CA ILE A 16 10.10 5.96 3.75
C ILE A 16 8.77 5.51 3.17
N GLY A 17 7.66 5.89 3.79
CA GLY A 17 6.31 5.57 3.33
C GLY A 17 6.05 6.11 1.94
N SER A 18 6.29 7.40 1.71
CA SER A 18 6.12 8.02 0.38
C SER A 18 6.96 7.32 -0.68
N CYS A 19 8.23 7.04 -0.40
CA CYS A 19 9.12 6.39 -1.35
C CYS A 19 8.69 4.95 -1.68
N ILE A 20 8.41 4.14 -0.67
CA ILE A 20 8.01 2.74 -0.87
C ILE A 20 6.66 2.65 -1.59
N LEU A 21 5.67 3.44 -1.18
CA LEU A 21 4.35 3.42 -1.80
C LEU A 21 4.39 3.95 -3.24
N SER A 22 5.16 5.01 -3.51
CA SER A 22 5.33 5.51 -4.89
C SER A 22 6.04 4.48 -5.78
N LEU A 23 7.05 3.77 -5.26
CA LEU A 23 7.69 2.67 -5.99
C LEU A 23 6.72 1.51 -6.25
N LEU A 24 5.91 1.15 -5.25
CA LEU A 24 4.88 0.13 -5.40
C LEU A 24 3.84 0.55 -6.44
N GLU A 25 3.42 1.81 -6.43
CA GLU A 25 2.48 2.41 -7.39
C GLU A 25 3.04 2.38 -8.81
N LEU A 26 4.34 2.69 -8.99
CA LEU A 26 5.01 2.56 -10.28
C LEU A 26 5.02 1.11 -10.78
N ILE A 27 5.47 0.18 -9.93
CA ILE A 27 5.61 -1.23 -10.30
C ILE A 27 4.23 -1.84 -10.59
N SER A 28 3.24 -1.57 -9.74
CA SER A 28 1.88 -2.08 -9.90
C SER A 28 1.20 -1.49 -11.14
N GLY A 29 1.33 -0.19 -11.39
CA GLY A 29 0.80 0.44 -12.61
C GLY A 29 1.37 -0.19 -13.88
N VAL A 30 2.69 -0.38 -13.94
CA VAL A 30 3.36 -1.05 -15.08
C VAL A 30 2.95 -2.53 -15.21
N LEU A 31 2.81 -3.25 -14.09
CA LEU A 31 2.44 -4.67 -14.10
C LEU A 31 0.99 -4.84 -14.57
N ILE A 32 0.08 -4.01 -14.08
CA ILE A 32 -1.34 -4.03 -14.47
C ILE A 32 -1.47 -3.73 -15.96
N GLU A 33 -0.76 -2.70 -16.47
CA GLU A 33 -0.75 -2.39 -17.90
C GLU A 33 -0.22 -3.56 -18.72
N LYS A 34 0.85 -4.24 -18.28
CA LYS A 34 1.41 -5.38 -19.03
C LYS A 34 0.53 -6.62 -19.01
N VAL A 35 -0.12 -6.92 -17.89
CA VAL A 35 -0.92 -8.16 -17.74
C VAL A 35 -2.32 -7.99 -18.30
N PHE A 36 -2.93 -6.82 -18.11
CA PHE A 36 -4.33 -6.59 -18.47
C PHE A 36 -4.50 -5.62 -19.63
N ASN A 37 -3.44 -4.97 -20.13
CA ASN A 37 -3.52 -3.88 -21.11
C ASN A 37 -4.46 -2.74 -20.67
N LEU A 38 -4.56 -2.55 -19.35
CA LEU A 38 -5.41 -1.54 -18.72
C LEU A 38 -4.59 -0.61 -17.86
N VAL A 39 -5.01 0.65 -17.81
CA VAL A 39 -4.39 1.71 -17.02
C VAL A 39 -5.35 2.05 -15.90
N PHE A 40 -4.96 1.75 -14.65
CA PHE A 40 -5.84 2.02 -13.50
C PHE A 40 -5.76 3.47 -13.03
N TRP A 41 -4.60 4.08 -13.17
CA TRP A 41 -4.38 5.49 -12.88
C TRP A 41 -3.35 6.04 -13.86
N ASP A 42 -3.64 7.24 -14.36
CA ASP A 42 -2.77 8.00 -15.22
C ASP A 42 -2.61 9.40 -14.61
N TYR A 43 -1.40 9.70 -14.16
CA TYR A 43 -1.05 10.98 -13.56
C TYR A 43 -0.38 11.93 -14.55
N SER A 44 -0.49 11.67 -15.86
CA SER A 44 0.12 12.51 -16.90
C SER A 44 -0.32 13.97 -16.85
N ASP A 45 -1.51 14.23 -16.31
CA ASP A 45 -2.08 15.58 -16.18
C ASP A 45 -1.60 16.34 -14.92
N LEU A 46 -0.86 15.69 -14.01
CA LEU A 46 -0.34 16.33 -12.80
C LEU A 46 0.99 17.05 -13.08
N LYS A 47 1.16 18.24 -12.49
CA LYS A 47 2.28 19.14 -12.81
C LYS A 47 3.67 18.59 -12.46
N TYR A 48 3.74 17.70 -11.48
CA TYR A 48 4.98 17.07 -11.01
C TYR A 48 4.93 15.55 -11.17
N ASN A 49 4.38 15.08 -12.29
CA ASN A 49 4.37 13.67 -12.65
C ASN A 49 5.75 13.21 -13.17
N ILE A 50 6.06 11.94 -12.95
CA ILE A 50 7.22 11.27 -13.53
C ILE A 50 6.68 10.08 -14.33
N GLY A 51 6.54 10.29 -15.64
CA GLY A 51 5.86 9.36 -16.53
C GLY A 51 4.36 9.32 -16.27
N LYS A 52 3.79 8.11 -16.40
CA LYS A 52 2.34 7.87 -16.33
C LYS A 52 1.84 7.52 -14.93
N TYR A 53 2.66 6.86 -14.12
CA TYR A 53 2.20 6.13 -12.93
C TYR A 53 2.54 6.75 -11.59
N ILE A 54 3.46 7.71 -11.54
CA ILE A 54 3.84 8.36 -10.28
C ILE A 54 3.81 9.88 -10.44
N ALA A 55 3.46 10.56 -9.36
CA ALA A 55 3.56 12.02 -9.26
C ALA A 55 3.99 12.43 -7.86
N LEU A 56 4.69 13.56 -7.76
CA LEU A 56 5.18 14.08 -6.48
C LEU A 56 4.01 14.38 -5.52
N GLU A 57 2.89 14.87 -6.05
CA GLU A 57 1.67 15.14 -5.30
C GLU A 57 1.12 13.85 -4.65
N MET A 58 1.13 12.75 -5.41
CA MET A 58 0.71 11.44 -4.89
C MET A 58 1.72 10.88 -3.89
N ALA A 59 3.02 11.07 -4.10
CA ALA A 59 4.04 10.68 -3.12
C ALA A 59 3.84 11.37 -1.76
N ILE A 60 3.49 12.66 -1.75
CA ILE A 60 3.18 13.40 -0.51
C ILE A 60 1.93 12.83 0.17
N LEU A 61 0.91 12.49 -0.62
CA LEU A 61 -0.31 11.87 -0.14
C LEU A 61 -0.01 10.51 0.50
N TRP A 62 0.79 9.67 -0.16
CA TRP A 62 1.23 8.37 0.37
C TRP A 62 2.06 8.49 1.66
N GLY A 63 2.96 9.47 1.74
CA GLY A 63 3.70 9.75 2.97
C GLY A 63 2.76 10.14 4.12
N SER A 64 1.78 11.00 3.84
CA SER A 64 0.79 11.43 4.83
C SER A 64 -0.10 10.28 5.29
N CYS A 65 -0.58 9.46 4.35
CA CYS A 65 -1.34 8.24 4.62
C CYS A 65 -0.54 7.24 5.45
N SER A 66 0.77 7.09 5.21
CA SER A 66 1.63 6.21 5.99
C SER A 66 1.71 6.63 7.46
N VAL A 67 1.86 7.94 7.71
CA VAL A 67 1.85 8.50 9.06
C VAL A 67 0.49 8.29 9.73
N LEU A 68 -0.59 8.65 9.05
CA LEU A 68 -1.95 8.47 9.55
C LEU A 68 -2.23 6.99 9.86
N PHE A 69 -1.83 6.09 8.97
CA PHE A 69 -2.00 4.65 9.15
C PHE A 69 -1.28 4.16 10.42
N TYR A 70 -0.03 4.57 10.63
CA TYR A 70 0.73 4.12 11.78
C TYR A 70 0.18 4.64 13.12
N TYR A 71 -0.26 5.90 13.19
CA TYR A 71 -0.72 6.51 14.44
C TYR A 71 -2.20 6.27 14.74
N VAL A 72 -3.04 6.16 13.72
CA VAL A 72 -4.50 6.03 13.86
C VAL A 72 -4.96 4.61 13.57
N LEU A 73 -4.66 4.10 12.37
CA LEU A 73 -5.20 2.82 11.93
C LEU A 73 -4.57 1.65 12.67
N LYS A 74 -3.24 1.62 12.82
CA LYS A 74 -2.52 0.54 13.49
C LYS A 74 -3.06 0.22 14.90
N PRO A 75 -3.20 1.17 15.85
CA PRO A 75 -3.71 0.83 17.17
C PRO A 75 -5.19 0.40 17.17
N ILE A 76 -5.99 0.83 16.19
CA ILE A 76 -7.36 0.37 16.01
C ILE A 76 -7.36 -1.07 15.50
N THR A 77 -6.61 -1.34 14.43
CA THR A 77 -6.48 -2.65 13.81
C THR A 77 -5.89 -3.68 14.76
N ASP A 78 -4.85 -3.33 15.53
CA ASP A 78 -4.24 -4.23 16.51
C ASP A 78 -5.26 -4.70 17.55
N LYS A 79 -6.14 -3.82 18.03
CA LYS A 79 -7.22 -4.17 18.98
C LYS A 79 -8.27 -5.11 18.37
N ILE A 80 -8.53 -4.99 17.07
CA ILE A 80 -9.48 -5.83 16.34
C ILE A 80 -8.84 -7.20 16.07
N VAL A 81 -7.61 -7.21 15.55
CA VAL A 81 -6.88 -8.43 15.18
C VAL A 81 -6.65 -9.35 16.38
N LEU A 82 -6.35 -8.79 17.56
CA LEU A 82 -6.18 -9.57 18.79
C LEU A 82 -7.46 -10.29 19.24
N LYS A 83 -8.64 -9.84 18.80
CA LYS A 83 -9.92 -10.50 19.11
C LYS A 83 -10.27 -11.61 18.11
N ILE A 84 -9.60 -11.68 16.96
CA ILE A 84 -9.92 -12.65 15.93
C ILE A 84 -9.29 -14.01 16.32
N PRO A 85 -10.09 -15.08 16.43
CA PRO A 85 -9.57 -16.42 16.68
C PRO A 85 -8.72 -16.92 15.51
N LYS A 86 -7.61 -17.61 15.82
CA LYS A 86 -6.66 -18.10 14.80
C LYS A 86 -7.31 -18.99 13.73
N TYR A 87 -8.30 -19.80 14.09
CA TYR A 87 -8.97 -20.70 13.15
C TYR A 87 -9.73 -19.93 12.06
N ILE A 88 -10.29 -18.76 12.38
CA ILE A 88 -10.98 -17.89 11.42
C ILE A 88 -9.97 -17.37 10.40
N THR A 89 -8.82 -16.86 10.88
CA THR A 89 -7.75 -16.37 10.00
C THR A 89 -7.25 -17.46 9.06
N ILE A 90 -7.01 -18.68 9.57
CA ILE A 90 -6.56 -19.82 8.75
C ILE A 90 -7.60 -20.16 7.69
N MET A 91 -8.88 -20.23 8.07
CA MET A 91 -9.99 -20.50 7.14
C MET A 91 -10.04 -19.47 6.01
N PHE A 92 -9.96 -18.17 6.33
CA PHE A 92 -9.95 -17.11 5.32
C PHE A 92 -8.74 -17.17 4.39
N ILE A 93 -7.56 -17.52 4.91
CA ILE A 93 -6.37 -17.69 4.07
C ILE A 93 -6.58 -18.82 3.05
N PHE A 94 -7.12 -19.96 3.47
CA PHE A 94 -7.42 -21.06 2.54
C PHE A 94 -8.43 -20.65 1.48
N ILE A 95 -9.51 -19.97 1.87
CA ILE A 95 -10.52 -19.46 0.93
C ILE A 95 -9.88 -18.52 -0.10
N PHE A 96 -9.05 -17.57 0.36
CA PHE A 96 -8.38 -16.60 -0.51
C PHE A 96 -7.41 -17.26 -1.50
N ILE A 97 -6.68 -18.30 -1.07
CA ILE A 97 -5.78 -19.05 -1.94
C ILE A 97 -6.58 -19.79 -3.01
N ILE A 98 -7.68 -20.47 -2.63
CA ILE A 98 -8.54 -21.19 -3.57
C ILE A 98 -9.14 -20.21 -4.59
N ASP A 99 -9.66 -19.07 -4.13
CA ASP A 99 -10.22 -18.02 -4.99
C ASP A 99 -9.19 -17.45 -5.97
N SER A 100 -7.98 -17.18 -5.49
CA SER A 100 -6.88 -16.69 -6.35
C SER A 100 -6.49 -17.70 -7.42
N ILE A 101 -6.39 -18.99 -7.07
CA ILE A 101 -6.08 -20.06 -8.02
C ILE A 101 -7.23 -20.23 -9.02
N ALA A 102 -8.47 -20.27 -8.54
CA ALA A 102 -9.64 -20.37 -9.39
C ALA A 102 -9.71 -19.22 -10.38
N THR A 103 -9.46 -17.98 -9.93
CA THR A 103 -9.43 -16.78 -10.78
C THR A 103 -8.34 -16.84 -11.86
N LEU A 104 -7.21 -17.49 -11.60
CA LEU A 104 -6.14 -17.67 -12.58
C LEU A 104 -6.42 -18.79 -13.59
N ILE A 105 -7.19 -19.82 -13.21
CA ILE A 105 -7.51 -20.98 -14.07
C ILE A 105 -8.79 -20.75 -14.90
N LEU A 106 -9.80 -20.10 -14.32
CA LEU A 106 -11.11 -19.86 -14.95
C LEU A 106 -11.14 -18.58 -15.81
N LYS A 107 -10.05 -17.82 -15.82
CA LYS A 107 -9.82 -16.67 -16.68
C LYS A 107 -9.03 -17.08 -17.91
#